data_AF-A0A1H3GHL2-F1
#
_entry.id   AF-A0A1H3GHL2-F1
#
_cell.length_a   1.000
_cell.length_b   1.000
_cell.length_c   1.000
_cell.angle_alpha   90.00
_cell.angle_beta   90.00
_cell.angle_gamma   90.00
#
_symmetry.space_group_name_H-M   'P 1'
#
loop_
_entity.id
_entity.type
_entity.pdbx_description
1 polymer ?
#
loop_
_entity_poly.entity_id
_entity_poly.type
_entity_poly.pdbx_seq_one_letter_code
_entity_poly.pdbx_strand_id
1 'polypeptide(L)'
;MPRERRSYSKSFKAQVIAECAQPDTSIANVALIHNLNANLVHKWIRVHGQKNLALQTAFIPVKAAPSIATHQALPATIRIEVPHSKGVVVVSWPTENAASCSAFLRDLLQ
;
A
#
# COMPACT_ATOMS: atom_id res chain seq x y z
N MET A 1 -45.19 -3.11 -0.17
CA MET A 1 -45.04 -3.44 -1.60
C MET A 1 -43.60 -3.11 -2.03
N PRO A 2 -42.86 -4.01 -2.69
CA PRO A 2 -41.50 -3.72 -3.14
C PRO A 2 -41.52 -2.58 -4.16
N ARG A 3 -40.73 -1.52 -3.93
CA ARG A 3 -40.59 -0.42 -4.89
C ARG A 3 -39.74 -0.90 -6.05
N GLU A 4 -40.35 -1.06 -7.21
CA GLU A 4 -39.66 -1.48 -8.42
C GLU A 4 -38.57 -0.47 -8.80
N ARG A 5 -37.33 -0.96 -8.93
CA ARG A 5 -36.18 -0.10 -9.25
C ARG A 5 -36.21 0.16 -10.74
N ARG A 6 -36.35 1.43 -11.14
CA ARG A 6 -36.22 1.84 -12.55
C ARG A 6 -34.87 1.37 -13.09
N SER A 7 -34.90 0.58 -14.15
CA SER A 7 -33.71 0.17 -14.89
C SER A 7 -33.50 1.12 -16.07
N TYR A 8 -32.24 1.45 -16.33
CA TYR A 8 -31.84 2.31 -17.44
C TYR A 8 -30.91 1.55 -18.37
N SER A 9 -31.09 1.73 -19.68
CA SER A 9 -30.29 1.09 -20.73
C SER A 9 -28.82 1.49 -20.64
N LYS A 10 -27.93 0.66 -21.19
CA LYS A 10 -26.48 0.92 -21.18
C LYS A 10 -26.13 2.17 -22.01
N SER A 11 -26.78 2.36 -23.16
CA SER A 11 -26.59 3.51 -24.05
C SER A 11 -26.96 4.82 -23.37
N PHE A 12 -28.10 4.87 -22.69
CA PHE A 12 -28.54 6.06 -21.97
C PHE A 12 -27.58 6.45 -20.84
N LYS A 13 -27.11 5.46 -20.06
CA LYS A 13 -26.09 5.72 -19.02
C LYS A 13 -24.81 6.28 -19.62
N ALA A 14 -24.35 5.76 -20.75
CA ALA A 14 -23.12 6.24 -21.40
C ALA A 14 -23.28 7.68 -21.90
N GLN A 15 -24.43 8.03 -22.47
CA GLN A 15 -24.74 9.40 -22.90
C GLN A 15 -24.68 10.39 -21.74
N VAL A 16 -25.36 10.09 -20.63
CA VAL A 16 -25.38 10.95 -19.44
C VAL A 16 -23.97 11.12 -18.85
N ILE A 17 -23.17 10.05 -18.82
CA ILE A 17 -21.77 10.12 -18.33
C ILE A 17 -20.90 10.97 -19.26
N ALA A 18 -21.05 10.85 -20.58
CA ALA A 18 -20.29 11.63 -21.56
C ALA A 18 -20.62 13.13 -21.49
N GLU A 19 -21.89 13.46 -21.24
CA GLU A 19 -22.33 14.84 -21.04
C GLU A 19 -21.76 15.43 -19.73
N CYS A 20 -21.67 14.62 -18.67
CA CYS A 20 -21.01 15.01 -17.42
C CYS A 20 -19.49 15.17 -17.53
N ALA A 21 -18.85 14.65 -18.58
CA ALA A 21 -17.41 14.75 -18.79
C ALA A 21 -16.99 16.06 -19.47
N GLN A 22 -17.94 16.90 -19.90
CA GLN A 22 -17.65 18.19 -20.52
C GLN A 22 -17.14 19.20 -19.48
N PRO A 23 -16.11 20.00 -19.81
CA PRO A 23 -15.40 20.85 -18.85
C PRO A 23 -16.23 21.98 -18.22
N ASP A 24 -17.45 22.26 -18.70
CA ASP A 24 -18.30 23.36 -18.22
C ASP A 24 -19.63 22.89 -17.60
N THR A 25 -19.85 21.57 -17.48
CA THR A 25 -21.15 21.03 -17.07
C THR A 25 -21.11 20.40 -15.68
N SER A 26 -21.91 20.93 -14.76
CA SER A 26 -22.09 20.32 -13.44
C SER A 26 -22.92 19.04 -13.53
N ILE A 27 -22.49 17.98 -12.84
CA ILE A 27 -23.21 16.70 -12.77
C ILE A 27 -24.65 16.88 -12.26
N ALA A 28 -24.86 17.81 -11.31
CA ALA A 28 -26.19 18.11 -10.81
C ALA A 28 -27.09 18.73 -11.90
N ASN A 29 -26.52 19.59 -12.76
CA ASN A 29 -27.24 20.21 -13.87
C ASN A 29 -27.65 19.15 -14.91
N VAL A 30 -26.74 18.24 -15.29
CA VAL A 30 -27.07 17.11 -16.18
C VAL A 30 -28.16 16.22 -15.56
N ALA A 31 -28.05 15.91 -14.27
CA ALA A 31 -29.07 15.12 -13.59
C ALA A 31 -30.46 15.80 -13.64
N LEU A 32 -30.53 17.12 -13.47
CA LEU A 32 -31.78 17.87 -13.57
C LEU A 32 -32.38 17.82 -14.99
N ILE A 33 -31.57 18.03 -16.02
CA ILE A 33 -32.00 17.98 -17.44
C ILE A 33 -32.62 16.62 -17.78
N HIS A 34 -32.01 15.53 -17.29
CA HIS A 34 -32.48 14.17 -17.53
C HIS A 34 -33.52 13.68 -16.49
N ASN A 35 -33.94 14.52 -15.55
CA ASN A 35 -34.83 14.17 -14.43
C ASN A 35 -34.34 12.93 -13.65
N LEU A 36 -33.03 12.90 -13.39
CA LEU A 36 -32.32 11.85 -12.67
C LEU A 36 -31.88 12.34 -11.28
N ASN A 37 -31.66 11.39 -10.38
CA ASN A 37 -31.03 11.68 -9.11
C ASN A 37 -29.50 11.80 -9.31
N ALA A 38 -28.89 12.90 -8.85
CA ALA A 38 -27.44 13.12 -8.97
C ALA A 38 -26.61 11.97 -8.36
N ASN A 39 -27.09 11.32 -7.29
CA ASN A 39 -26.42 10.16 -6.69
C ASN A 39 -26.39 8.95 -7.64
N LEU A 40 -27.43 8.79 -8.46
CA LEU A 40 -27.48 7.73 -9.47
C LEU A 40 -26.43 7.99 -10.56
N VAL A 41 -26.29 9.24 -10.99
CA VAL A 41 -25.29 9.65 -11.99
C VAL A 41 -23.87 9.48 -11.44
N HIS A 42 -23.60 9.90 -10.20
CA HIS A 42 -22.32 9.63 -9.53
C HIS A 42 -21.99 8.14 -9.46
N LYS A 43 -22.99 7.30 -9.14
CA LYS A 43 -22.79 5.85 -9.13
C LYS A 43 -22.42 5.32 -10.52
N TRP A 44 -23.05 5.82 -11.58
CA TRP A 44 -22.74 5.41 -12.94
C TRP A 44 -21.34 5.87 -13.39
N ILE A 45 -20.96 7.11 -13.09
CA ILE A 45 -19.61 7.64 -13.36
C ILE A 45 -18.56 6.78 -12.65
N ARG A 46 -18.76 6.46 -11.36
CA ARG A 46 -17.84 5.61 -10.60
C ARG A 46 -17.69 4.22 -11.23
N VAL A 47 -18.79 3.55 -11.55
CA VAL A 47 -18.77 2.20 -12.15
C VAL A 47 -18.13 2.22 -13.54
N HIS A 48 -18.35 3.28 -14.31
CA HIS A 48 -17.74 3.45 -15.62
C HIS A 48 -16.23 3.71 -15.52
N GLY A 49 -15.81 4.59 -14.60
CA GLY A 49 -14.40 4.85 -14.31
C GLY A 49 -13.66 3.61 -13.80
N GLN A 50 -14.27 2.83 -12.91
CA GLN A 50 -13.68 1.56 -12.43
C GLN A 50 -13.47 0.53 -13.55
N LYS A 51 -14.40 0.43 -14.50
CA LYS A 51 -14.20 -0.42 -15.69
C LYS A 51 -13.07 0.10 -16.57
N ASN A 52 -12.94 1.40 -16.71
CA ASN A 52 -11.84 1.99 -17.48
C ASN A 52 -10.49 1.77 -16.78
N LEU A 53 -10.41 1.95 -15.46
CA LEU A 53 -9.23 1.67 -14.65
C LEU A 53 -8.84 0.18 -14.68
N ALA A 54 -9.81 -0.74 -14.64
CA ALA A 54 -9.56 -2.16 -14.78
C ALA A 54 -8.94 -2.51 -16.15
N LEU A 55 -9.37 -1.82 -17.23
CA LEU A 55 -8.77 -1.95 -18.56
C LEU A 55 -7.40 -1.26 -18.66
N GLN A 56 -7.18 -0.20 -17.88
CA GLN A 56 -5.91 0.53 -17.79
C GLN A 56 -4.94 -0.05 -16.76
N THR A 57 -5.28 -1.14 -16.08
CA THR A 57 -4.33 -1.85 -15.19
C THR A 57 -3.35 -2.68 -16.04
N ALA A 58 -2.73 -2.04 -17.03
CA ALA A 58 -1.46 -2.50 -17.54
C ALA A 58 -0.45 -2.28 -16.41
N PHE A 59 0.28 -3.33 -16.06
CA PHE A 59 1.41 -3.24 -15.14
C PHE A 59 2.36 -2.15 -15.66
N ILE A 60 2.36 -0.98 -15.03
CA ILE A 60 3.33 0.08 -15.34
C ILE A 60 4.61 -0.33 -14.63
N PRO A 61 5.71 -0.64 -15.35
CA PRO A 61 6.98 -0.94 -14.71
C PRO A 61 7.47 0.33 -14.04
N VAL A 62 7.31 0.43 -12.72
CA VAL A 62 7.99 1.45 -11.93
C VAL A 62 9.46 1.07 -11.96
N LYS A 63 10.26 1.83 -12.71
CA LYS A 63 11.72 1.75 -12.60
C LYS A 63 12.06 2.23 -11.20
N ALA A 64 12.24 1.28 -10.27
CA ALA A 64 12.88 1.57 -9.00
C ALA A 64 14.23 2.20 -9.35
N ALA A 65 14.45 3.44 -8.92
CA ALA A 65 15.80 3.99 -8.91
C ALA A 65 16.68 2.97 -8.17
N PRO A 66 17.93 2.73 -8.62
CA PRO A 66 18.83 1.90 -7.84
C PRO A 66 18.86 2.51 -6.46
N SER A 67 18.30 1.79 -5.48
CA SER A 67 18.47 2.13 -4.09
C SER A 67 19.96 2.22 -3.92
N ILE A 68 20.48 3.43 -3.67
CA ILE A 68 21.83 3.58 -3.17
C ILE A 68 21.76 2.76 -1.90
N ALA A 69 22.28 1.54 -1.96
CA ALA A 69 22.46 0.72 -0.79
C ALA A 69 23.39 1.55 0.09
N THR A 70 22.81 2.36 0.97
CA THR A 70 23.45 2.65 2.22
C THR A 70 23.73 1.27 2.76
N HIS A 71 24.97 0.83 2.63
CA HIS A 71 25.50 -0.26 3.43
C HIS A 71 25.24 0.18 4.86
N GLN A 72 24.04 -0.09 5.38
CA GLN A 72 23.85 -0.27 6.79
C GLN A 72 24.66 -1.51 7.06
N ALA A 73 25.93 -1.29 7.39
CA ALA A 73 26.76 -2.30 8.00
C ALA A 73 25.97 -2.73 9.23
N LEU A 74 25.31 -3.88 9.12
CA LEU A 74 24.68 -4.57 10.23
C LEU A 74 25.75 -4.57 11.33
N PRO A 75 25.49 -4.03 12.54
CA PRO A 75 26.50 -4.05 13.58
C PRO A 75 26.82 -5.52 13.87
N ALA A 76 28.01 -5.94 13.43
CA ALA A 76 28.47 -7.29 13.67
C ALA A 76 28.50 -7.48 15.20
N THR A 77 27.94 -8.59 15.68
CA THR A 77 27.79 -8.86 17.10
C THR A 77 28.56 -10.12 17.43
N ILE A 78 29.42 -10.05 18.44
CA ILE A 78 30.13 -11.18 19.03
C ILE A 78 29.16 -11.88 19.99
N ARG A 79 28.91 -13.17 19.80
CA ARG A 79 28.07 -13.98 20.70
C ARG A 79 28.88 -15.10 21.32
N ILE A 80 28.86 -15.19 22.65
CA ILE A 80 29.50 -16.24 23.43
C ILE A 80 28.42 -16.99 24.18
N GLU A 81 28.36 -18.30 23.99
CA GLU A 81 27.42 -19.19 24.67
C GLU A 81 28.19 -20.04 25.68
N VAL A 82 27.86 -19.87 26.95
CA VAL A 82 28.48 -20.62 28.05
C VAL A 82 27.45 -21.62 28.58
N PRO A 83 27.61 -22.93 28.32
CA PRO A 83 26.71 -23.94 28.85
C PRO A 83 26.91 -24.06 30.37
N HIS A 84 25.81 -23.95 31.13
CA HIS A 84 25.79 -24.10 32.58
C HIS A 84 24.80 -25.19 32.99
N SER A 85 24.98 -25.80 34.16
CA SER A 85 24.17 -26.95 34.64
C SER A 85 22.67 -26.66 34.77
N LYS A 86 22.28 -25.38 34.80
CA LYS A 86 20.89 -24.90 34.91
C LYS A 86 20.37 -24.19 33.65
N GLY A 87 21.16 -24.14 32.56
CA GLY A 87 20.80 -23.46 31.31
C GLY A 87 22.01 -22.87 30.58
N VAL A 88 21.81 -22.32 29.39
CA VAL A 88 22.87 -21.66 28.61
C VAL A 88 22.87 -20.16 28.90
N VAL A 89 24.02 -19.62 29.27
CA VAL A 89 24.21 -18.17 29.40
C VAL A 89 24.73 -17.65 28.07
N VAL A 90 23.98 -16.74 27.45
CA VAL A 90 24.36 -16.11 26.18
C VAL A 90 24.78 -14.68 26.44
N VAL A 91 25.99 -14.33 26.04
CA VAL A 91 26.51 -12.97 26.13
C VAL A 91 26.77 -12.40 24.75
N SER A 92 26.20 -11.24 24.47
CA SER A 92 26.27 -10.57 23.17
C SER A 92 26.94 -9.21 23.31
N TRP A 93 27.99 -8.97 22.54
CA TRP A 93 28.67 -7.67 22.46
C TRP A 93 28.70 -7.14 21.02
N PRO A 94 28.54 -5.83 20.84
CA PRO A 94 28.89 -5.18 19.58
C PRO A 94 30.37 -5.41 19.24
N THR A 95 30.72 -5.58 17.95
CA THR A 95 32.13 -5.72 17.54
C THR A 95 32.97 -4.48 17.85
N GLU A 96 32.36 -3.31 17.93
CA GLU A 96 32.99 -2.06 18.39
C GLU A 96 33.56 -2.17 19.82
N ASN A 97 33.01 -3.06 20.66
CA ASN A 97 33.47 -3.31 22.02
C ASN A 97 34.22 -4.64 22.18
N ALA A 98 34.90 -5.12 21.12
CA ALA A 98 35.68 -6.37 21.18
C ALA A 98 36.73 -6.41 22.31
N ALA A 99 37.31 -5.25 22.66
CA ALA A 99 38.26 -5.16 23.78
C ALA A 99 37.63 -5.56 25.12
N SER A 100 36.40 -5.10 25.41
CA SER A 100 35.66 -5.45 26.62
C SER A 100 35.31 -6.94 26.65
N CYS A 101 34.94 -7.53 25.50
CA CYS A 101 34.73 -8.97 25.36
C CYS A 101 36.01 -9.77 25.70
N SER A 102 37.17 -9.30 25.25
CA SER A 102 38.45 -9.97 25.52
C SER A 102 38.85 -9.89 27.00
N ALA A 103 38.56 -8.77 27.67
CA ALA A 103 38.82 -8.61 29.10
C ALA A 103 37.94 -9.54 29.94
N PHE A 104 36.65 -9.63 29.61
CA PHE A 104 35.71 -10.56 30.25
C PHE A 104 36.15 -12.02 30.10
N LEU A 105 36.57 -12.43 28.90
CA LEU A 105 37.06 -13.80 28.67
C LEU A 105 38.34 -14.11 29.46
N ARG A 106 39.23 -13.13 29.66
CA ARG A 106 40.44 -13.32 30.47
C ARG A 106 40.11 -13.52 31.94
N ASP A 107 39.18 -12.74 32.48
CA ASP A 107 38.73 -12.85 33.87
C ASP A 107 38.02 -14.20 34.12
N LEU A 108 37.24 -14.69 33.15
CA LEU A 108 36.54 -15.97 33.27
C LEU A 108 37.47 -17.20 33.19
N LEU A 109 38.62 -17.08 32.51
CA LEU A 109 39.58 -18.16 32.30
C LEU A 109 40.77 -18.13 33.28
N GLN A 110 40.81 -17.18 34.22
CA GLN A 110 41.76 -17.16 35.34
C GLN A 110 41.26 -18.03 36.50
#